data_AF-A0A2S8GS78-F1
#
_entry.id   AF-A0A2S8GS78-F1
#
_cell.length_a   1.000
_cell.length_b   1.000
_cell.length_c   1.000
_cell.angle_alpha   90.00
_cell.angle_beta   90.00
_cell.angle_gamma   90.00
#
_symmetry.space_group_name_H-M   'P 1'
#
loop_
_entity.id
_entity.type
_entity.pdbx_description
1 polymer ?
#
loop_
_entity_poly.entity_id
_entity_poly.type
_entity_poly.pdbx_seq_one_letter_code
_entity_poly.pdbx_strand_id
1 'polypeptide(L)'
;MSPASRTPEGESNRCPVCGNVVSMEPSIPPGDAPCPHCGQLLWWPAVISGGDFDFLVGEGAVDTIDADEKVAALSQLVERLVASGRLDANLQTVALNALLVRETLGSTAVGNGVAIPHAKLDNLSQVVGIVADVAGGIDFGSADGQPVTRLFLLLAPKDDPSRYLRALERIARSLRTRD
;
A
#
# COMPACT_ATOMS: atom_id res chain seq x y z
N MET A 1 25.30 -27.02 -0.97
CA MET A 1 23.91 -27.09 -1.48
C MET A 1 23.23 -25.79 -1.08
N SER A 2 22.98 -24.91 -2.05
CA SER A 2 22.28 -23.65 -1.82
C SER A 2 20.82 -23.95 -1.42
N PRO A 3 20.29 -23.40 -0.32
CA PRO A 3 18.86 -23.49 -0.07
C PRO A 3 18.14 -22.58 -1.08
N ALA A 4 17.24 -23.16 -1.86
CA ALA A 4 16.44 -22.43 -2.82
C ALA A 4 15.54 -21.42 -2.10
N SER A 5 15.88 -20.13 -2.22
CA SER A 5 14.98 -19.02 -1.90
C SER A 5 13.92 -18.94 -2.99
N ARG A 6 12.76 -19.53 -2.75
CA ARG A 6 11.56 -19.27 -3.53
C ARG A 6 10.44 -19.01 -2.55
N THR A 7 10.11 -17.74 -2.36
CA THR A 7 8.85 -17.32 -1.77
C THR A 7 7.75 -17.88 -2.65
N PRO A 8 6.89 -18.79 -2.18
CA PRO A 8 5.73 -19.18 -2.96
C PRO A 8 4.78 -18.00 -2.95
N GLU A 9 4.45 -17.45 -4.12
CA GLU A 9 3.29 -16.58 -4.28
C GLU A 9 2.06 -17.38 -3.85
N GLY A 10 1.55 -17.11 -2.66
CA GLY A 10 0.43 -17.83 -2.05
C GLY A 10 -0.76 -16.91 -1.84
N GLU A 11 -1.96 -17.43 -2.11
CA GLU A 11 -3.22 -16.76 -1.77
C GLU A 11 -3.36 -16.62 -0.25
N SER A 12 -3.86 -15.47 0.22
CA SER A 12 -4.13 -15.22 1.64
C SER A 12 -4.87 -16.40 2.29
N ASN A 13 -4.36 -16.90 3.41
CA ASN A 13 -4.92 -18.01 4.20
C ASN A 13 -4.96 -19.38 3.52
N ARG A 14 -4.15 -19.66 2.48
CA ARG A 14 -4.03 -21.01 1.90
C ARG A 14 -2.60 -21.54 2.02
N CYS A 15 -2.44 -22.77 2.51
CA CYS A 15 -1.11 -23.39 2.59
C CYS A 15 -0.56 -23.68 1.18
N PRO A 16 0.66 -23.21 0.81
CA PRO A 16 1.21 -23.43 -0.52
C PRO A 16 1.64 -24.89 -0.77
N VAL A 17 1.68 -25.72 0.28
CA VAL A 17 2.08 -27.13 0.19
C VAL A 17 0.87 -28.04 0.11
N CYS A 18 -0.07 -27.93 1.05
CA CYS A 18 -1.23 -28.83 1.09
C CYS A 18 -2.50 -28.24 0.46
N GLY A 19 -2.50 -26.96 0.10
CA GLY A 19 -3.64 -26.28 -0.50
C GLY A 19 -4.82 -26.05 0.45
N ASN A 20 -4.77 -26.48 1.71
CA ASN A 20 -5.86 -26.25 2.66
C ASN A 20 -5.93 -24.79 3.09
N VAL A 21 -7.15 -24.31 3.32
CA VAL A 21 -7.40 -23.02 3.94
C VAL A 21 -7.05 -23.13 5.42
N VAL A 22 -6.25 -22.18 5.91
CA VAL A 22 -5.77 -22.11 7.28
C VAL A 22 -6.32 -20.84 7.90
N SER A 23 -7.18 -20.98 8.89
CA SER A 23 -7.65 -19.87 9.73
C SER A 23 -6.90 -19.96 11.06
N MET A 24 -5.82 -19.20 11.20
CA MET A 24 -5.06 -19.09 12.44
C MET A 24 -4.81 -17.61 12.74
N GLU A 25 -4.98 -17.22 13.99
CA GLU A 25 -4.51 -15.92 14.48
C GLU A 25 -2.98 -15.94 14.59
N PRO A 26 -2.26 -14.99 13.97
CA PRO A 26 -0.82 -14.93 14.07
C PRO A 26 -0.39 -14.61 15.50
N SER A 27 0.65 -15.29 15.98
CA SER A 27 1.33 -14.99 17.25
C SER A 27 2.03 -13.63 17.16
N ILE A 28 2.03 -12.88 18.27
CA ILE A 28 2.78 -11.62 18.40
C ILE A 28 4.02 -11.87 19.28
N PRO A 29 5.25 -11.57 18.82
CA PRO A 29 5.61 -11.10 17.48
C PRO A 29 5.52 -12.21 16.41
N PRO A 30 5.31 -11.86 15.12
CA PRO A 30 5.20 -12.86 14.05
C PRO A 30 6.52 -13.63 13.88
N GLY A 31 6.47 -14.95 14.02
CA GLY A 31 7.65 -15.83 13.97
C GLY A 31 7.50 -16.99 12.99
N ASP A 32 6.37 -17.70 13.06
CA ASP A 32 5.97 -18.83 12.20
C ASP A 32 4.77 -19.52 12.87
N ALA A 33 3.95 -20.24 12.10
CA ALA A 33 3.04 -21.23 12.68
C ALA A 33 3.00 -22.49 11.81
N PRO A 34 3.03 -23.69 12.40
CA PRO A 34 2.88 -24.92 11.63
C PRO A 34 1.45 -25.05 11.10
N CYS A 35 1.31 -25.37 9.81
CA CYS A 35 0.01 -25.70 9.23
C CYS A 35 -0.61 -26.89 10.00
N PRO A 36 -1.85 -26.80 10.50
CA PRO A 36 -2.48 -27.87 11.28
C PRO A 36 -2.75 -29.13 10.46
N HIS A 37 -2.65 -29.05 9.12
CA HIS A 37 -2.91 -30.17 8.21
C HIS A 37 -1.66 -30.93 7.78
N CYS A 38 -0.54 -30.23 7.56
CA CYS A 38 0.67 -30.85 7.01
C CYS A 38 1.95 -30.54 7.78
N GLY A 39 1.90 -29.69 8.81
CA GLY A 39 3.05 -29.31 9.62
C GLY A 39 4.04 -28.34 8.94
N GLN A 40 3.78 -27.94 7.69
CA GLN A 40 4.61 -26.93 7.00
C GLN A 40 4.59 -25.62 7.79
N LEU A 41 5.76 -25.03 8.04
CA LEU A 41 5.87 -23.70 8.63
C LEU A 41 5.30 -22.66 7.66
N LEU A 42 4.23 -22.01 8.09
CA LEU A 42 3.63 -20.88 7.41
C LEU A 42 4.33 -19.62 7.88
N TRP A 43 4.97 -18.94 6.93
CA TRP A 43 5.49 -17.60 7.12
C TRP A 43 4.41 -16.67 6.59
N TRP A 44 3.66 -16.03 7.48
CA TRP A 44 2.85 -14.91 7.03
C TRP A 44 3.79 -13.83 6.52
N PRO A 45 3.53 -13.20 5.35
CA PRO A 45 4.16 -11.93 5.06
C PRO A 45 3.89 -11.06 6.29
N ALA A 46 4.96 -10.54 6.88
CA ALA A 46 4.90 -9.80 8.14
C ALA A 46 3.64 -8.95 8.13
N VAL A 47 2.70 -9.29 9.01
CA VAL A 47 1.53 -8.45 9.26
C VAL A 47 2.12 -7.07 9.51
N ILE A 48 1.68 -6.07 8.74
CA ILE A 48 2.02 -4.67 9.00
C ILE A 48 1.30 -4.30 10.30
N SER A 49 1.82 -4.79 11.41
CA SER A 49 1.37 -4.52 12.76
C SER A 49 2.62 -4.32 13.61
N GLY A 50 2.95 -3.05 13.82
CA GLY A 50 4.03 -2.61 14.71
C GLY A 50 5.33 -2.23 13.97
N GLY A 51 5.48 -0.93 13.67
CA GLY A 51 6.72 -0.32 13.16
C GLY A 51 6.90 -0.52 11.65
N ASP A 52 6.87 0.56 10.85
CA ASP A 52 6.97 0.48 9.39
C ASP A 52 6.02 1.43 8.62
N PHE A 53 4.71 1.27 8.88
CA PHE A 53 3.65 1.83 8.04
C PHE A 53 2.34 2.03 8.82
N ASP A 54 2.43 2.44 10.08
CA ASP A 54 1.32 2.77 10.98
C ASP A 54 0.30 3.78 10.41
N PHE A 55 0.68 4.51 9.36
CA PHE A 55 -0.15 5.47 8.64
C PHE A 55 -0.94 4.86 7.47
N LEU A 56 -0.65 3.63 7.03
CA LEU A 56 -1.38 3.00 5.93
C LEU A 56 -2.67 2.35 6.42
N VAL A 57 -3.74 2.52 5.65
CA VAL A 57 -5.04 1.87 5.81
C VAL A 57 -4.98 0.45 5.25
N GLY A 58 -5.63 -0.48 5.95
CA GLY A 58 -5.60 -1.90 5.67
C GLY A 58 -4.59 -2.60 6.58
N GLU A 59 -5.06 -3.46 7.46
CA GLU A 59 -4.25 -4.32 8.32
C GLU A 59 -3.51 -5.37 7.47
N GLY A 60 -2.54 -4.93 6.66
CA GLY A 60 -1.79 -5.81 5.75
C GLY A 60 -2.53 -6.23 4.48
N ALA A 61 -3.70 -5.68 4.17
CA ALA A 61 -4.40 -5.91 2.90
C ALA A 61 -4.05 -4.82 1.88
N VAL A 62 -3.48 -5.22 0.74
CA VAL A 62 -3.39 -4.36 -0.45
C VAL A 62 -4.78 -4.30 -1.07
N ASP A 63 -5.35 -3.11 -1.19
CA ASP A 63 -6.65 -2.92 -1.84
C ASP A 63 -6.53 -3.18 -3.35
N THR A 64 -7.63 -3.47 -4.02
CA THR A 64 -7.66 -3.56 -5.49
C THR A 64 -8.65 -2.56 -6.03
N ILE A 65 -8.18 -1.70 -6.93
CA ILE A 65 -9.03 -0.74 -7.64
C ILE A 65 -9.13 -1.09 -9.11
N ASP A 66 -10.30 -0.81 -9.68
CA ASP A 66 -10.55 -0.93 -11.11
C ASP A 66 -10.68 0.48 -11.67
N ALA A 67 -9.58 0.98 -12.23
CA ALA A 67 -9.48 2.31 -12.80
C ALA A 67 -8.60 2.25 -14.04
N ASP A 68 -9.03 2.97 -15.08
CA ASP A 68 -8.38 3.14 -16.37
C ASP A 68 -7.68 4.50 -16.48
N GLU A 69 -8.17 5.49 -15.74
CA GLU A 69 -7.62 6.84 -15.71
C GLU A 69 -7.02 7.24 -14.35
N LYS A 70 -6.00 8.11 -14.42
CA LYS A 70 -5.32 8.66 -13.25
C LYS A 70 -6.29 9.32 -12.25
N VAL A 71 -7.21 10.13 -12.74
CA VAL A 71 -8.17 10.85 -11.90
C VAL A 71 -9.13 9.86 -11.21
N ALA A 72 -9.61 8.85 -11.94
CA ALA A 72 -10.48 7.82 -11.40
C ALA A 72 -9.80 7.03 -10.28
N ALA A 73 -8.53 6.64 -10.47
CA ALA A 73 -7.77 5.96 -9.44
C ALA A 73 -7.59 6.82 -8.18
N LEU A 74 -7.21 8.10 -8.32
CA LEU A 74 -7.07 8.99 -7.17
C LEU A 74 -8.41 9.19 -6.45
N SER A 75 -9.53 9.33 -7.17
CA SER A 75 -10.86 9.44 -6.56
C SER A 75 -11.20 8.20 -5.74
N GLN A 76 -11.04 7.00 -6.32
CA GLN A 76 -11.33 5.74 -5.63
C GLN A 76 -10.47 5.58 -4.37
N LEU A 77 -9.18 5.89 -4.42
CA LEU A 77 -8.32 5.78 -3.23
C LEU A 77 -8.73 6.75 -2.12
N VAL A 78 -9.13 7.98 -2.45
CA VAL A 78 -9.64 8.93 -1.45
C VAL A 78 -10.98 8.45 -0.89
N GLU A 79 -11.88 7.92 -1.73
CA GLU A 79 -13.15 7.32 -1.28
C GLU A 79 -12.92 6.15 -0.32
N ARG A 80 -11.93 5.30 -0.58
CA ARG A 80 -11.53 4.20 0.32
C ARG A 80 -11.01 4.71 1.66
N LEU A 81 -10.20 5.77 1.66
CA LEU A 81 -9.73 6.42 2.89
C LEU A 81 -10.90 6.95 3.73
N VAL A 82 -11.91 7.55 3.09
CA VAL A 82 -13.14 8.00 3.78
C VAL A 82 -13.95 6.82 4.30
N ALA A 83 -14.18 5.80 3.47
CA ALA A 83 -14.94 4.60 3.86
C ALA A 83 -14.29 3.84 5.03
N SER A 84 -12.97 3.89 5.15
CA SER A 84 -12.23 3.30 6.27
C SER A 84 -12.28 4.11 7.57
N GLY A 85 -12.85 5.33 7.55
CA GLY A 85 -12.87 6.25 8.69
C GLY A 85 -11.52 6.91 8.99
N ARG A 86 -10.55 6.81 8.07
CA ARG A 86 -9.20 7.36 8.24
C ARG A 86 -9.06 8.76 7.66
N LEU A 87 -9.94 9.15 6.75
CA LEU A 87 -10.11 10.51 6.27
C LEU A 87 -11.54 10.96 6.56
N ASP A 88 -11.71 12.13 7.17
CA ASP A 88 -13.04 12.69 7.38
C ASP A 88 -13.70 13.01 6.03
N ALA A 89 -14.99 12.69 5.89
CA ALA A 89 -15.73 12.88 4.63
C ALA A 89 -15.73 14.33 4.13
N ASN A 90 -15.66 15.32 5.03
CA ASN A 90 -15.56 16.74 4.67
C ASN A 90 -14.22 17.11 4.01
N LEU A 91 -13.17 16.29 4.16
CA LEU A 91 -11.86 16.50 3.54
C LEU A 91 -11.75 15.82 2.17
N GLN A 92 -12.69 14.97 1.76
CA GLN A 92 -12.63 14.19 0.52
C GLN A 92 -12.32 15.05 -0.72
N THR A 93 -13.13 16.08 -0.98
CA THR A 93 -12.97 16.93 -2.15
C THR A 93 -11.64 17.70 -2.11
N VAL A 94 -11.24 18.19 -0.94
CA VAL A 94 -9.99 18.94 -0.77
C VAL A 94 -8.79 18.00 -0.97
N ALA A 95 -8.86 16.77 -0.48
CA ALA A 95 -7.83 15.75 -0.64
C ALA A 95 -7.60 15.40 -2.12
N LEU A 96 -8.69 15.10 -2.85
CA LEU A 96 -8.62 14.80 -4.28
C LEU A 96 -8.01 15.99 -5.06
N ASN A 97 -8.51 17.21 -4.81
CA ASN A 97 -8.00 18.40 -5.48
C ASN A 97 -6.51 18.63 -5.20
N ALA A 98 -6.06 18.44 -3.95
CA ALA A 98 -4.66 18.60 -3.59
C ALA A 98 -3.75 17.57 -4.28
N LEU A 99 -4.20 16.33 -4.40
CA LEU A 99 -3.49 15.28 -5.13
C LEU A 99 -3.38 15.63 -6.62
N LEU A 100 -4.47 16.06 -7.25
CA LEU A 100 -4.49 16.46 -8.66
C LEU A 100 -3.55 17.64 -8.91
N VAL A 101 -3.58 18.67 -8.06
CA VAL A 101 -2.66 19.82 -8.15
C VAL A 101 -1.22 19.37 -7.96
N ARG A 102 -0.91 18.44 -7.05
CA ARG A 102 0.45 17.91 -6.91
C ARG A 102 0.89 17.20 -8.19
N GLU A 103 0.01 16.41 -8.77
CA GLU A 103 0.31 15.58 -9.93
C GLU A 103 0.57 16.41 -11.19
N THR A 104 -0.06 17.59 -11.35
CA THR A 104 0.23 18.50 -12.46
C THR A 104 1.60 19.16 -12.39
N LEU A 105 2.22 19.23 -11.21
CA LEU A 105 3.60 19.71 -11.05
C LEU A 105 4.64 18.72 -11.62
N GLY A 106 4.21 17.49 -11.88
CA GLY A 106 5.05 16.41 -12.39
C GLY A 106 4.58 15.08 -11.82
N SER A 107 4.66 14.04 -12.66
CA SER A 107 4.21 12.69 -12.30
C SER A 107 4.79 12.24 -10.97
N THR A 108 3.94 11.62 -10.14
CA THR A 108 4.38 10.93 -8.92
C THR A 108 4.72 9.45 -9.14
N ALA A 109 4.71 9.00 -10.40
CA ALA A 109 5.26 7.70 -10.78
C ALA A 109 6.78 7.68 -10.58
N VAL A 110 7.26 6.62 -9.94
CA VAL A 110 8.68 6.43 -9.62
C VAL A 110 9.34 5.36 -10.49
N GLY A 111 8.60 4.82 -11.45
CA GLY A 111 9.01 3.71 -12.32
C GLY A 111 8.68 2.34 -11.74
N ASN A 112 8.98 1.29 -12.52
CA ASN A 112 8.76 -0.11 -12.19
C ASN A 112 7.31 -0.43 -11.78
N GLY A 113 6.35 0.22 -12.44
CA GLY A 113 4.92 0.02 -12.18
C GLY A 113 4.40 0.65 -10.89
N VAL A 114 5.15 1.57 -10.27
CA VAL A 114 4.76 2.19 -8.99
C VAL A 114 4.57 3.70 -9.11
N ALA A 115 3.54 4.23 -8.47
CA ALA A 115 3.44 5.65 -8.14
C ALA A 115 3.16 5.90 -6.66
N ILE A 116 3.55 7.08 -6.20
CA ILE A 116 3.36 7.53 -4.82
C ILE A 116 2.58 8.85 -4.82
N PRO A 117 1.27 8.86 -5.15
CA PRO A 117 0.49 10.09 -5.11
C PRO A 117 0.44 10.64 -3.69
N HIS A 118 0.80 11.91 -3.51
CA HIS A 118 0.88 12.48 -2.16
C HIS A 118 0.46 13.93 -2.10
N ALA A 119 -0.13 14.35 -0.99
CA ALA A 119 -0.48 15.74 -0.78
C ALA A 119 -0.44 16.13 0.70
N LYS A 120 -0.31 17.44 0.95
CA LYS A 120 -0.48 18.01 2.29
C LYS A 120 -1.83 18.68 2.40
N LEU A 121 -2.54 18.43 3.49
CA LEU A 121 -3.88 18.98 3.74
C LEU A 121 -3.89 19.85 5.00
N ASP A 122 -4.71 20.90 4.96
CA ASP A 122 -5.10 21.63 6.17
C ASP A 122 -6.11 20.76 6.96
N ASN A 123 -6.11 20.90 8.29
CA ASN A 123 -7.06 20.23 9.19
C ASN A 123 -7.00 18.69 9.20
N LEU A 124 -5.92 18.09 8.66
CA LEU A 124 -5.65 16.67 8.82
C LEU A 124 -4.85 16.45 10.11
N SER A 125 -5.32 15.58 11.01
CA SER A 125 -4.72 15.38 12.33
C SER A 125 -3.45 14.51 12.34
N GLN A 126 -3.29 13.66 11.32
CA GLN A 126 -2.17 12.74 11.21
C GLN A 126 -1.93 12.31 9.77
N VAL A 127 -0.77 11.72 9.50
CA VAL A 127 -0.49 11.11 8.20
C VAL A 127 -1.39 9.90 8.00
N VAL A 128 -2.02 9.82 6.83
CA VAL A 128 -2.85 8.69 6.40
C VAL A 128 -2.49 8.29 4.99
N GLY A 129 -2.60 7.02 4.65
CA GLY A 129 -2.31 6.56 3.30
C GLY A 129 -2.97 5.23 3.00
N ILE A 130 -2.94 4.81 1.74
CA ILE A 130 -3.50 3.52 1.30
C ILE A 130 -2.62 2.95 0.20
N VAL A 131 -2.52 1.62 0.15
CA VAL A 131 -1.83 0.91 -0.92
C VAL A 131 -2.86 0.13 -1.71
N ALA A 132 -2.84 0.28 -3.02
CA ALA A 132 -3.72 -0.46 -3.90
C ALA A 132 -3.01 -0.96 -5.15
N ASP A 133 -3.42 -2.13 -5.61
CA ASP A 133 -3.11 -2.66 -6.92
C ASP A 133 -4.18 -2.22 -7.92
N VAL A 134 -3.74 -2.00 -9.15
CA VAL A 134 -4.57 -1.58 -10.28
C VAL A 134 -4.56 -2.70 -11.31
N ALA A 135 -5.68 -3.39 -11.46
CA ALA A 135 -5.74 -4.64 -12.23
C ALA A 135 -5.30 -4.51 -13.69
N GLY A 136 -5.60 -3.38 -14.35
CA GLY A 136 -5.22 -3.12 -15.75
C GLY A 136 -3.94 -2.30 -15.94
N GLY A 137 -3.39 -1.76 -14.86
CA GLY A 137 -2.40 -0.68 -14.92
C GLY A 137 -2.97 0.63 -15.50
N ILE A 138 -2.40 1.76 -15.10
CA ILE A 138 -2.82 3.09 -15.57
C ILE A 138 -1.62 3.85 -16.14
N ASP A 139 -1.86 4.59 -17.22
CA ASP A 139 -0.89 5.61 -17.65
C ASP A 139 -0.82 6.72 -16.60
N PHE A 140 0.26 6.69 -15.84
CA PHE A 140 0.54 7.67 -14.81
C PHE A 140 1.58 8.70 -15.25
N GLY A 141 2.04 8.68 -16.51
CA GLY A 141 3.13 9.53 -16.98
C GLY A 141 4.49 9.15 -16.38
N SER A 142 4.75 7.86 -16.21
CA SER A 142 6.02 7.35 -15.69
C SER A 142 7.17 7.62 -16.66
N ALA A 143 8.35 7.98 -16.12
CA ALA A 143 9.52 8.31 -16.93
C ALA A 143 10.09 7.11 -17.72
N ASP A 144 9.84 5.89 -17.23
CA ASP A 144 10.20 4.64 -17.90
C ASP A 144 9.14 4.17 -18.91
N GLY A 145 8.04 4.92 -19.06
CA GLY A 145 6.92 4.59 -19.95
C GLY A 145 6.08 3.38 -19.52
N GLN A 146 6.35 2.79 -18.34
CA GLN A 146 5.60 1.64 -17.85
C GLN A 146 4.27 2.09 -17.21
N PRO A 147 3.18 1.32 -17.41
CA PRO A 147 1.93 1.57 -16.71
C PRO A 147 2.12 1.32 -15.21
N VAL A 148 1.44 2.11 -14.39
CA VAL A 148 1.45 1.95 -12.93
C VAL A 148 0.42 0.90 -12.53
N THR A 149 0.88 -0.17 -11.91
CA THR A 149 0.07 -1.28 -11.40
C THR A 149 -0.08 -1.25 -9.88
N ARG A 150 0.70 -0.41 -9.18
CA ARG A 150 0.60 -0.22 -7.72
C ARG A 150 0.72 1.24 -7.30
N LEU A 151 -0.20 1.67 -6.44
CA LEU A 151 -0.28 3.04 -5.92
C LEU A 151 -0.05 3.06 -4.41
N PHE A 152 0.79 3.98 -3.95
CA PHE A 152 1.00 4.29 -2.53
C PHE A 152 0.52 5.72 -2.27
N LEU A 153 -0.76 5.89 -1.96
CA LEU A 153 -1.31 7.22 -1.68
C LEU A 153 -0.96 7.67 -0.26
N LEU A 154 -0.51 8.92 -0.10
CA LEU A 154 -0.18 9.52 1.19
C LEU A 154 -0.74 10.93 1.36
N LEU A 155 -1.53 11.16 2.41
CA LEU A 155 -1.99 12.49 2.84
C LEU A 155 -1.34 12.84 4.17
N ALA A 156 -0.82 14.05 4.30
CA ALA A 156 -0.15 14.50 5.51
C ALA A 156 -0.63 15.88 6.00
N PRO A 157 -0.55 16.17 7.30
CA PRO A 157 -0.78 17.50 7.82
C PRO A 157 0.24 18.50 7.25
N LYS A 158 -0.16 19.77 7.04
CA LYS A 158 0.79 20.82 6.63
C LYS A 158 1.79 21.20 7.73
N ASP A 159 1.40 21.05 8.99
CA ASP A 159 2.14 21.46 10.19
C ASP A 159 3.16 20.42 10.69
N ASP A 160 3.15 19.19 10.14
CA ASP A 160 4.15 18.15 10.45
C ASP A 160 4.95 17.69 9.20
N PRO A 161 5.85 18.55 8.68
CA PRO A 161 6.67 18.22 7.53
C PRO A 161 7.64 17.06 7.79
N SER A 162 8.07 16.86 9.04
CA SER A 162 9.02 15.80 9.39
C SER A 162 8.38 14.42 9.30
N ARG A 163 7.14 14.25 9.78
CA ARG A 163 6.43 12.96 9.68
C ARG A 163 6.09 12.63 8.23
N TYR A 164 5.74 13.63 7.43
CA TYR A 164 5.55 13.46 5.98
C TYR A 164 6.81 12.93 5.27
N LEU A 165 7.97 13.55 5.51
CA LEU A 165 9.22 13.10 4.89
C LEU A 165 9.63 11.70 5.34
N ARG A 166 9.46 11.39 6.63
CA ARG A 166 9.71 10.03 7.15
C ARG A 166 8.81 8.98 6.49
N ALA A 167 7.54 9.30 6.26
CA ALA A 167 6.61 8.38 5.59
C ALA A 167 7.03 8.12 4.14
N LEU A 168 7.37 9.17 3.38
CA LEU A 168 7.90 9.02 2.01
C LEU A 168 9.21 8.24 1.97
N GLU A 169 10.14 8.52 2.89
CA GLU A 169 11.42 7.79 2.99
C GLU A 169 11.19 6.29 3.24
N ARG A 170 10.23 5.95 4.11
CA ARG A 170 9.86 4.55 4.38
C ARG A 170 9.30 3.86 3.15
N ILE A 171 8.36 4.49 2.44
CA ILE A 171 7.83 3.96 1.17
C ILE A 171 8.98 3.79 0.17
N ALA A 172 9.82 4.82 -0.02
CA ALA A 172 10.93 4.74 -0.95
C ALA A 172 11.93 3.62 -0.59
N ARG A 173 12.18 3.38 0.70
CA ARG A 173 13.02 2.25 1.17
C ARG A 173 12.40 0.90 0.84
N SER A 174 11.11 0.70 1.12
CA SER A 174 10.46 -0.59 0.86
C SER A 174 10.41 -0.95 -0.62
N LEU A 175 10.39 0.06 -1.50
CA LEU A 175 10.49 -0.14 -2.95
C LEU A 175 11.89 -0.57 -3.41
N ARG A 176 12.95 -0.23 -2.66
CA ARG A 176 14.33 -0.64 -3.00
C ARG A 176 14.68 -2.05 -2.52
N THR A 177 14.04 -2.53 -1.46
CA THR A 177 14.33 -3.84 -0.86
C THR A 177 13.63 -5.01 -1.57
N ARG A 178 13.33 -4.89 -2.87
CA ARG A 178 12.68 -5.93 -3.68
C ARG A 178 13.65 -6.73 -4.56
N ASP A 179 14.91 -6.81 -4.14
CA ASP A 179 15.95 -7.69 -4.72
C ASP A 179 16.19 -8.93 -3.84
#